data_AF-A0A1M2UZA4-F1
#
_entry.id   AF-A0A1M2UZA4-F1
#
_cell.length_a   1.000
_cell.length_b   1.000
_cell.length_c   1.000
_cell.angle_alpha   90.00
_cell.angle_beta   90.00
_cell.angle_gamma   90.00
#
_symmetry.space_group_name_H-M   'P 1'
#
loop_
_entity.id
_entity.type
_entity.pdbx_description
1 polymer ?
#
loop_
_entity_poly.entity_id
_entity_poly.type
_entity_poly.pdbx_seq_one_letter_code
_entity_poly.pdbx_strand_id
1 'polypeptide(L)'
;MKNKRNLITAVALTSLMSAGLATNLHAEQLTIPVGSQADRSQVSLPTTGMTQTSVRNRWGAPQDIQGPVGEPPISQWHYSDFIVYFEHDRVLHAVVKRNR
;
A
#
# COMPACT_ATOMS: atom_id res chain seq x y z
N MET A 1 -21.74 -55.31 -43.87
CA MET A 1 -20.87 -55.28 -42.67
C MET A 1 -19.56 -54.48 -42.85
N LYS A 2 -19.45 -53.49 -43.76
CA LYS A 2 -18.18 -52.76 -44.00
C LYS A 2 -18.15 -51.31 -43.43
N ASN A 3 -19.24 -50.84 -42.84
CA ASN A 3 -19.48 -49.41 -42.64
C ASN A 3 -19.17 -48.95 -41.20
N LYS A 4 -19.22 -49.85 -40.21
CA LYS A 4 -18.99 -49.53 -38.78
C LYS A 4 -17.51 -49.29 -38.45
N ARG A 5 -16.58 -49.93 -39.17
CA ARG A 5 -15.13 -49.80 -38.94
C ARG A 5 -14.61 -48.41 -39.35
N ASN A 6 -15.04 -47.90 -40.51
CA ASN A 6 -14.64 -46.57 -41.01
C ASN A 6 -15.26 -45.43 -40.20
N LEU A 7 -16.47 -45.62 -39.66
CA LEU A 7 -17.11 -44.68 -38.72
C LEU A 7 -16.34 -44.58 -37.40
N ILE A 8 -15.85 -45.71 -36.86
CA ILE A 8 -15.02 -45.72 -35.64
C ILE A 8 -13.67 -45.03 -35.89
N THR A 9 -13.06 -45.21 -37.07
CA THR A 9 -11.79 -44.55 -37.41
C THR A 9 -11.94 -43.03 -37.60
N ALA A 10 -13.05 -42.59 -38.22
CA ALA A 10 -13.33 -41.16 -38.41
C ALA A 10 -13.61 -40.42 -37.08
N VAL A 11 -14.29 -41.08 -36.14
CA VAL A 11 -14.51 -40.55 -34.78
C VAL A 11 -13.22 -40.52 -33.97
N ALA A 12 -12.36 -41.54 -34.12
CA ALA A 12 -11.05 -41.58 -33.44
C ALA A 12 -10.06 -40.51 -33.97
N LEU A 13 -10.16 -40.13 -35.25
CA LEU A 13 -9.26 -39.13 -35.84
C LEU A 13 -9.69 -37.69 -35.50
N THR A 14 -11.00 -37.44 -35.39
CA THR A 14 -11.54 -36.13 -34.99
C THR A 14 -11.41 -35.86 -33.50
N SER A 15 -11.42 -36.89 -32.64
CA SER A 15 -11.14 -36.73 -31.21
C SER A 15 -9.68 -36.41 -30.91
N LEU A 16 -8.74 -36.89 -31.74
CA LEU A 16 -7.30 -36.64 -31.57
C LEU A 16 -6.89 -35.19 -31.91
N MET A 17 -7.57 -34.53 -32.85
CA MET A 17 -7.29 -33.13 -33.20
C MET A 17 -7.78 -32.11 -32.16
N SER A 18 -8.85 -32.44 -31.42
CA SER A 18 -9.43 -31.54 -30.41
C SER A 18 -8.62 -31.48 -29.12
N ALA A 19 -7.76 -32.47 -28.84
CA ALA A 19 -6.96 -32.56 -27.62
C ALA A 19 -5.67 -31.69 -27.65
N GLY A 20 -5.30 -31.14 -28.81
CA GLY A 20 -4.04 -30.41 -28.99
C GLY A 20 -4.07 -28.91 -28.69
N LEU A 21 -5.22 -28.33 -28.35
CA LEU A 21 -5.39 -26.88 -28.18
C LEU A 21 -5.48 -26.42 -26.71
N ALA A 22 -4.93 -27.19 -25.77
CA ALA A 22 -4.83 -26.76 -24.39
C ALA A 22 -3.76 -25.65 -24.28
N THR A 23 -4.16 -24.39 -24.48
CA THR A 23 -3.33 -23.23 -24.19
C THR A 23 -3.21 -23.08 -22.67
N ASN A 24 -1.97 -23.10 -22.16
CA ASN A 24 -1.72 -22.83 -20.75
C ASN A 24 -2.01 -21.35 -20.49
N LEU A 25 -3.04 -21.07 -19.68
CA LEU A 25 -3.32 -19.74 -19.16
C LEU A 25 -2.35 -19.46 -18.00
N HIS A 26 -1.38 -18.60 -18.22
CA HIS A 26 -0.50 -18.11 -17.16
C HIS A 26 -1.05 -16.78 -16.63
N ALA A 27 -1.45 -16.76 -15.37
CA ALA A 27 -1.77 -15.54 -14.64
C ALA A 27 -0.57 -15.15 -13.77
N GLU A 28 -0.05 -13.94 -13.95
CA GLU A 28 1.01 -13.40 -13.13
C GLU A 28 0.41 -12.75 -11.88
N GLN A 29 0.83 -13.21 -10.70
CA GLN A 29 0.47 -12.59 -9.42
C GLN A 29 1.58 -11.64 -8.99
N LEU A 30 1.35 -10.34 -9.16
CA LEU A 30 2.23 -9.30 -8.64
C LEU A 30 1.82 -8.94 -7.20
N THR A 31 2.68 -9.25 -6.23
CA THR A 31 2.51 -8.81 -4.84
C THR A 31 3.28 -7.51 -4.65
N ILE A 32 2.56 -6.40 -4.39
CA ILE A 32 3.18 -5.13 -4.01
C ILE A 32 3.41 -5.18 -2.49
N PRO A 33 4.67 -5.16 -2.03
CA PRO A 33 4.93 -5.11 -0.60
C PRO A 33 4.44 -3.78 -0.03
N VAL A 34 3.86 -3.81 1.16
CA VAL A 34 3.64 -2.58 1.93
C VAL A 34 5.00 -2.00 2.32
N GLY A 35 5.18 -0.70 2.11
CA GLY A 35 6.41 -0.02 2.54
C GLY A 35 6.59 -0.12 4.05
N SER A 36 7.80 -0.38 4.52
CA SER A 36 8.12 -0.29 5.95
C SER A 36 8.27 1.18 6.36
N GLN A 37 7.64 1.55 7.47
CA GLN A 37 7.87 2.85 8.09
C GLN A 37 9.22 2.84 8.82
N ALA A 38 9.90 4.00 8.85
CA ALA A 38 11.13 4.15 9.63
C ALA A 38 10.89 3.80 11.12
N ASP A 39 11.93 3.25 11.75
CA ASP A 39 11.86 2.76 13.14
C ASP A 39 11.52 3.90 14.11
N ARG A 40 10.35 3.79 14.76
CA ARG A 40 9.88 4.76 15.76
C ARG A 40 10.67 4.71 17.05
N SER A 41 11.36 3.61 17.37
CA SER A 41 12.05 3.45 18.65
C SER A 41 13.23 4.41 18.82
N GLN A 42 13.75 4.97 17.71
CA GLN A 42 14.91 5.84 17.72
C GLN A 42 14.57 7.34 17.90
N VAL A 43 13.29 7.72 17.81
CA VAL A 43 12.87 9.13 17.86
C VAL A 43 11.75 9.32 18.87
N SER A 44 11.89 10.29 19.78
CA SER A 44 10.79 10.69 20.67
C SER A 44 9.73 11.43 19.86
N LEU A 45 8.53 10.85 19.77
CA LEU A 45 7.41 11.40 18.99
C LEU A 45 6.29 11.95 19.88
N PRO A 46 5.59 13.01 19.43
CA PRO A 46 4.32 13.41 20.01
C PRO A 46 3.32 12.27 20.02
N THR A 47 2.65 12.07 21.15
CA THR A 47 1.55 11.09 21.25
C THR A 47 0.25 11.72 20.74
N THR A 48 -0.63 10.90 20.16
CA THR A 48 -1.97 11.31 19.73
C THR A 48 -2.71 12.04 20.86
N GLY A 49 -3.38 13.15 20.52
CA GLY A 49 -4.14 13.99 21.45
C GLY A 49 -3.34 15.06 22.20
N MET A 50 -2.00 15.08 22.10
CA MET A 50 -1.21 16.20 22.62
C MET A 50 -1.62 17.53 21.96
N THR A 51 -1.60 18.63 22.69
CA THR A 51 -1.87 19.95 22.11
C THR A 51 -0.67 20.47 21.33
N GLN A 52 -0.92 21.32 20.33
CA GLN A 52 0.13 22.08 19.64
C GLN A 52 1.10 22.77 20.61
N THR A 53 0.58 23.37 21.69
CA THR A 53 1.41 24.00 22.73
C THR A 53 2.29 22.99 23.45
N SER A 54 1.76 21.83 23.84
CA SER A 54 2.56 20.78 24.50
C SER A 54 3.65 20.24 23.58
N VAL A 55 3.36 20.09 22.28
CA VAL A 55 4.37 19.70 21.28
C VAL A 55 5.46 20.78 21.18
N ARG A 56 5.08 22.05 21.04
CA ARG A 56 6.06 23.14 20.97
C ARG A 56 6.91 23.25 22.24
N ASN A 57 6.33 23.01 23.41
CA ASN A 57 7.05 23.06 24.69
C ASN A 57 8.09 21.95 24.82
N ARG A 58 7.82 20.76 24.26
CA ARG A 58 8.72 19.60 24.38
C ARG A 58 9.74 19.50 23.23
N TRP A 59 9.37 19.88 22.01
CA TRP A 59 10.24 19.75 20.81
C TRP A 59 10.72 21.10 20.25
N GLY A 60 10.24 22.22 20.78
CA GLY A 60 10.55 23.55 20.25
C GLY A 60 9.73 23.90 19.01
N ALA A 61 10.14 24.98 18.34
CA ALA A 61 9.51 25.41 17.10
C ALA A 61 9.79 24.42 15.95
N PRO A 62 8.80 24.10 15.11
CA PRO A 62 9.03 23.30 13.91
C PRO A 62 9.87 24.10 12.90
N GLN A 63 10.56 23.37 12.03
CA GLN A 63 11.33 23.94 10.92
C GLN A 63 10.43 24.49 9.81
N ASP A 64 9.25 23.87 9.64
CA ASP A 64 8.28 24.28 8.64
C ASP A 64 6.86 23.88 9.07
N ILE A 65 5.86 24.63 8.61
CA ILE A 65 4.43 24.41 8.88
C ILE A 65 3.66 24.46 7.56
N GLN A 66 2.90 23.41 7.28
CA GLN A 66 2.06 23.28 6.09
C GLN A 66 0.57 23.20 6.46
N GLY A 67 -0.29 23.77 5.61
CA GLY A 67 -1.75 23.82 5.82
C GLY A 67 -2.23 25.02 6.67
N PRO A 68 -3.42 24.93 7.29
CA PRO A 68 -4.33 23.78 7.30
C PRO A 68 -5.00 23.53 5.93
N VAL A 69 -5.37 22.28 5.67
CA VAL A 69 -6.16 21.88 4.49
C VAL A 69 -7.34 20.98 4.89
N GLY A 70 -8.44 21.11 4.16
CA GLY A 70 -9.64 20.25 4.32
C GLY A 70 -10.55 20.61 5.49
N GLU A 71 -11.59 19.80 5.64
CA GLU A 71 -12.54 19.79 6.76
C GLU A 71 -12.69 18.34 7.24
N PRO A 72 -12.26 17.99 8.47
CA PRO A 72 -11.67 18.87 9.48
C PRO A 72 -10.27 19.39 9.07
N PRO A 73 -9.86 20.58 9.58
CA PRO A 73 -8.61 21.21 9.18
C PRO A 73 -7.39 20.43 9.66
N ILE A 74 -6.55 19.96 8.72
CA ILE A 74 -5.29 19.26 9.03
C ILE A 74 -4.09 20.15 8.73
N SER A 75 -3.24 20.38 9.73
CA SER A 75 -1.94 21.04 9.57
C SER A 75 -0.78 20.07 9.81
N GLN A 76 0.37 20.33 9.19
CA GLN A 76 1.56 19.49 9.29
C GLN A 76 2.70 20.35 9.81
N TRP A 77 3.35 19.92 10.89
CA TRP A 77 4.55 20.58 11.41
C TRP A 77 5.75 19.67 11.20
N HIS A 78 6.78 20.22 10.57
CA HIS A 78 7.96 19.49 10.17
C HIS A 78 9.10 19.76 11.17
N TYR A 79 9.55 18.71 11.85
CA TYR A 79 10.75 18.72 12.69
C TYR A 79 11.92 18.10 11.92
N SER A 80 13.12 18.07 12.50
CA SER A 80 14.32 17.44 11.89
C SER A 80 14.02 16.00 11.46
N ASP A 81 13.52 15.20 12.39
CA ASP A 81 13.46 13.73 12.27
C ASP A 81 12.04 13.20 12.02
N PHE A 82 11.01 14.04 12.17
CA PHE A 82 9.63 13.62 12.02
C PHE A 82 8.71 14.75 11.53
N ILE A 83 7.50 14.37 11.12
CA ILE A 83 6.40 15.28 10.80
C ILE A 83 5.25 14.93 11.74
N VAL A 84 4.64 15.94 12.35
CA VAL A 84 3.44 15.75 13.18
C VAL A 84 2.25 16.43 12.50
N TYR A 85 1.16 15.68 12.40
CA TYR A 85 -0.11 16.10 11.84
C TYR A 85 -1.04 16.49 12.97
N PHE A 86 -1.66 17.66 12.85
CA PHE A 86 -2.66 18.14 13.79
C PHE A 86 -4.00 18.27 13.11
N GLU A 87 -5.05 17.79 13.78
CA GLU A 87 -6.42 18.19 13.52
C GLU A 87 -6.78 19.26 14.56
N HIS A 88 -7.16 20.45 14.12
CA HIS A 88 -7.30 21.62 15.01
C HIS A 88 -6.05 21.81 15.91
N ASP A 89 -6.21 21.78 17.23
CA ASP A 89 -5.12 21.94 18.21
C ASP A 89 -4.50 20.61 18.66
N ARG A 90 -4.97 19.46 18.17
CA ARG A 90 -4.59 18.12 18.67
C ARG A 90 -3.76 17.32 17.69
N VAL A 91 -2.75 16.63 18.21
CA VAL A 91 -1.97 15.66 17.43
C VAL A 91 -2.90 14.55 16.94
N LEU A 92 -3.03 14.44 15.62
CA LEU A 92 -3.64 13.31 14.95
C LEU A 92 -2.63 12.15 14.88
N HIS A 93 -1.45 12.42 14.31
CA HIS A 93 -0.40 11.40 14.14
C HIS A 93 0.99 12.00 13.95
N ALA A 94 2.04 11.26 14.31
CA ALA A 94 3.44 11.66 14.07
C ALA A 94 4.19 10.58 13.29
N VAL A 95 4.89 10.96 12.23
CA VAL A 95 5.55 10.09 11.26
C VAL A 95 7.05 10.41 11.22
N VAL A 96 7.90 9.40 11.45
CA VAL A 96 9.36 9.52 11.30
C VAL A 96 9.70 9.74 9.83
N LYS A 97 10.57 10.73 9.56
CA LYS A 97 11.10 10.96 8.22
C LYS A 97 12.03 9.83 7.85
N ARG A 98 11.92 9.33 6.61
CA ARG A 98 12.84 8.33 6.11
C ARG A 98 14.19 9.01 5.81
N ASN A 99 15.25 8.55 6.45
CA ASN A 99 16.61 8.89 6.05
C ASN A 99 16.80 8.39 4.61
N ARG A 100 17.15 9.30 3.69
CA ARG A 100 17.42 8.94 2.30
C ARG A 100 18.75 8.22 2.17
#